data_AF-A0A9D4KCE0-F1
#
_entry.id   AF-A0A9D4KCE0-F1
#
_cell.length_a   1.000
_cell.length_b   1.000
_cell.length_c   1.000
_cell.angle_alpha   90.00
_cell.angle_beta   90.00
_cell.angle_gamma   90.00
#
_symmetry.space_group_name_H-M   'P 1'
#
loop_
_entity.id
_entity.type
_entity.pdbx_description
1 polymer ?
#
loop_
_entity_poly.entity_id
_entity_poly.type
_entity_poly.pdbx_seq_one_letter_code
_entity_poly.pdbx_strand_id
1 'polypeptide(L)'
;MTVIEKRHLLVTHSDSSEQDLEFLVLVLPKEGSLLVGNEKLTADGEMTFTQADINNGNLKYKPETMTATSDQFVFEVSNGLEALRGLEFLINIVPYSLSMSVQNFTVIEGGQKALSTQIITVDTKLSQNQSLVFSVKHPPTFGRIEADN
;
A
#
# COMPACT_ATOMS: atom_id res chain seq x y z
N MET A 1 -2.98 5.59 -6.67
CA MET A 1 -4.43 5.65 -6.36
C MET A 1 -5.03 4.34 -6.84
N THR A 2 -5.83 3.70 -6.00
CA THR A 2 -6.39 2.36 -6.25
C THR A 2 -7.88 2.40 -5.99
N VAL A 3 -8.67 1.80 -6.88
CA VAL A 3 -10.14 1.69 -6.73
C VAL A 3 -10.46 0.58 -5.74
N ILE A 4 -11.32 0.87 -4.77
CA ILE A 4 -11.88 -0.13 -3.85
C ILE A 4 -13.17 -0.66 -4.50
N GLU A 5 -13.02 -1.79 -5.19
CA GLU A 5 -14.11 -2.50 -5.87
C GLU A 5 -14.86 -3.49 -4.94
N LYS A 6 -16.02 -3.97 -5.41
CA LYS A 6 -16.85 -5.00 -4.75
C LYS A 6 -16.09 -6.23 -4.24
N ARG A 7 -15.04 -6.65 -4.94
CA ARG A 7 -14.21 -7.80 -4.52
C ARG A 7 -13.40 -7.55 -3.24
N HIS A 8 -13.21 -6.29 -2.86
CA HIS A 8 -12.48 -5.92 -1.65
C HIS A 8 -13.44 -5.68 -0.48
N LEU A 9 -14.57 -5.02 -0.72
CA LEU A 9 -15.58 -4.71 0.29
C LEU A 9 -16.99 -4.90 -0.27
N LEU A 10 -17.73 -5.86 0.28
CA LEU A 10 -19.10 -6.15 -0.09
C LEU A 10 -19.94 -6.44 1.14
N VAL A 11 -21.00 -5.67 1.31
CA VAL A 11 -22.08 -5.90 2.26
C VAL A 11 -23.37 -6.08 1.47
N THR A 12 -24.20 -7.05 1.88
CA THR A 12 -25.49 -7.34 1.24
C THR A 12 -26.54 -7.56 2.30
N HIS A 13 -27.79 -7.19 2.00
CA HIS A 13 -28.94 -7.41 2.85
C HIS A 13 -30.13 -7.83 1.96
N SER A 14 -31.01 -8.71 2.44
CA SER A 14 -32.12 -9.26 1.64
C SER A 14 -33.13 -8.21 1.20
N ASP A 15 -33.39 -7.23 2.07
CA ASP A 15 -34.45 -6.24 1.93
C ASP A 15 -33.93 -4.82 1.68
N SER A 16 -32.63 -4.66 1.38
CA SER A 16 -32.01 -3.35 1.14
C SER A 16 -31.21 -3.37 -0.16
N SER A 17 -31.34 -2.30 -0.94
CA SER A 17 -30.56 -2.12 -2.16
C SER A 17 -29.16 -1.60 -1.85
N GLU A 18 -28.29 -1.58 -2.86
CA GLU A 18 -26.91 -1.09 -2.73
C GLU A 18 -26.83 0.41 -2.40
N GLN A 19 -27.91 1.17 -2.67
CA GLN A 19 -28.01 2.59 -2.33
C GLN A 19 -28.45 2.81 -0.88
N ASP A 20 -29.19 1.85 -0.30
CA ASP A 20 -29.66 1.93 1.08
C ASP A 20 -28.57 1.58 2.08
N LEU A 21 -27.52 0.87 1.65
CA LEU A 21 -26.37 0.50 2.47
C LEU A 21 -25.35 1.64 2.52
N GLU A 22 -25.50 2.50 3.53
CA GLU A 22 -24.63 3.64 3.79
C GLU A 22 -23.51 3.26 4.76
N PHE A 23 -22.29 3.61 4.39
CA PHE A 23 -21.08 3.43 5.16
C PHE A 23 -20.68 4.78 5.75
N LEU A 24 -20.40 4.81 7.06
CA LEU A 24 -19.83 5.97 7.75
C LEU A 24 -18.40 5.64 8.17
N VAL A 25 -17.45 6.42 7.67
CA VAL A 25 -16.05 6.34 8.11
C VAL A 25 -15.93 6.98 9.48
N LEU A 26 -15.58 6.18 10.49
CA LEU A 26 -15.38 6.63 11.87
C LEU A 26 -13.94 7.12 12.10
N VAL A 27 -12.97 6.47 11.44
CA VAL A 27 -11.55 6.82 11.51
C VAL A 27 -10.99 6.80 10.08
N LEU A 28 -10.53 7.95 9.61
CA LEU A 28 -9.88 8.08 8.30
C LEU A 28 -8.53 7.36 8.27
N PRO A 29 -8.07 6.94 7.07
CA PRO A 29 -6.71 6.44 6.92
C PRO A 29 -5.68 7.46 7.37
N LYS A 30 -4.59 6.96 7.96
CA LYS A 30 -3.53 7.81 8.51
C LYS A 30 -2.46 8.15 7.47
N GLU A 31 -2.20 7.22 6.56
CA GLU A 31 -1.09 7.29 5.59
C GLU A 31 -1.57 7.70 4.19
N GLY A 32 -2.87 7.94 4.03
CA GLY A 32 -3.49 8.33 2.78
C GLY A 32 -4.93 8.82 2.95
N SER A 33 -5.64 8.89 1.83
CA SER A 33 -6.99 9.44 1.76
C SER A 33 -7.95 8.52 1.03
N LEU A 34 -9.20 8.51 1.51
CA LEU A 34 -10.34 7.98 0.78
C LEU A 34 -10.95 9.08 -0.08
N LEU A 35 -11.36 8.71 -1.29
CA LEU A 35 -12.07 9.57 -2.21
C LEU A 35 -13.32 8.87 -2.72
N VAL A 36 -14.42 9.59 -2.81
CA VAL A 36 -15.66 9.15 -3.46
C VAL A 36 -15.82 9.96 -4.74
N GLY A 37 -15.73 9.29 -5.89
CA GLY A 37 -15.59 9.96 -7.18
C GLY A 37 -14.26 10.69 -7.26
N ASN A 38 -14.29 12.01 -7.08
CA ASN A 38 -13.11 12.90 -7.04
C ASN A 38 -13.02 13.71 -5.72
N GLU A 39 -14.01 13.60 -4.84
CA GLU A 39 -14.05 14.33 -3.57
C GLU A 39 -13.33 13.51 -2.50
N LYS A 40 -12.48 14.18 -1.71
CA LYS A 40 -11.76 13.56 -0.60
C LYS A 40 -12.67 13.54 0.63
N LEU A 41 -12.77 12.39 1.30
CA LEU A 41 -13.46 12.31 2.59
C LEU A 41 -12.61 13.03 3.66
N THR A 42 -13.25 13.90 4.43
CA THR A 42 -12.58 14.68 5.48
C THR A 42 -13.42 14.72 6.74
N ALA A 43 -12.77 14.87 7.89
CA ALA A 43 -13.45 14.88 9.20
C ALA A 43 -14.36 16.11 9.40
N ASP A 44 -14.12 17.18 8.65
CA ASP A 44 -14.91 18.41 8.62
C ASP A 44 -15.96 18.44 7.48
N GLY A 45 -16.03 17.37 6.68
CA GLY A 45 -16.88 17.27 5.50
C GLY A 45 -17.68 15.96 5.44
N GLU A 46 -17.87 15.46 4.23
CA GLU A 46 -18.55 14.19 4.00
C GLU A 46 -17.63 13.02 4.42
N MET A 47 -18.18 12.11 5.23
CA MET A 47 -17.49 10.90 5.70
C MET A 47 -18.24 9.63 5.30
N THR A 48 -19.23 9.75 4.41
CA THR A 48 -20.11 8.66 4.01
C THR A 48 -19.91 8.26 2.56
N PHE A 49 -20.28 7.02 2.26
CA PHE A 49 -20.39 6.48 0.90
C PHE A 49 -21.35 5.29 0.91
N THR A 50 -21.80 4.82 -0.25
CA THR A 50 -22.75 3.70 -0.34
C THR A 50 -22.10 2.43 -0.89
N GLN A 51 -22.79 1.28 -0.75
CA GLN A 51 -22.37 0.06 -1.47
C GLN A 51 -22.40 0.27 -2.99
N ALA A 52 -23.31 1.11 -3.50
CA ALA A 52 -23.35 1.48 -4.92
C ALA A 52 -22.09 2.24 -5.36
N ASP A 53 -21.51 3.11 -4.51
CA ASP A 53 -20.25 3.80 -4.83
C ASP A 53 -19.08 2.83 -4.99
N ILE A 54 -19.00 1.81 -4.13
CA ILE A 54 -18.01 0.74 -4.27
C ILE A 54 -18.24 -0.05 -5.55
N ASN A 55 -19.49 -0.44 -5.82
CA ASN A 55 -19.82 -1.27 -6.97
C ASN A 55 -19.58 -0.56 -8.31
N ASN A 56 -19.74 0.77 -8.34
CA ASN A 56 -19.46 1.60 -9.50
C ASN A 56 -17.99 2.06 -9.59
N GLY A 57 -17.14 1.68 -8.63
CA GLY A 57 -15.72 2.05 -8.61
C GLY A 57 -15.44 3.51 -8.25
N ASN A 58 -16.38 4.16 -7.57
CA ASN A 58 -16.24 5.54 -7.11
C ASN A 58 -15.36 5.66 -5.87
N LEU A 59 -15.36 4.66 -4.99
CA LEU A 59 -14.52 4.65 -3.80
C LEU A 59 -13.06 4.34 -4.17
N LYS A 60 -12.13 5.23 -3.80
CA LYS A 60 -10.70 5.11 -4.12
C LYS A 60 -9.85 5.42 -2.90
N TYR A 61 -8.72 4.74 -2.80
CA TYR A 61 -7.67 5.06 -1.85
C TYR A 61 -6.46 5.68 -2.56
N LYS A 62 -5.91 6.74 -1.97
CA LYS A 62 -4.68 7.40 -2.44
C LYS A 62 -3.68 7.48 -1.28
N PRO A 63 -2.58 6.72 -1.31
CA PRO A 63 -1.46 6.93 -0.39
C PRO A 63 -0.94 8.37 -0.52
N GLU A 64 -0.67 9.01 0.61
CA GLU A 64 -0.06 10.34 0.68
C GLU A 64 1.39 10.26 1.18
N THR A 65 1.76 9.17 1.87
CA THR A 65 3.15 8.89 2.25
C THR A 65 3.80 7.86 1.32
N MET A 66 5.10 8.01 1.09
CA MET A 66 5.88 7.06 0.27
C MET A 66 6.54 5.95 1.09
N THR A 67 6.49 6.04 2.42
CA THR A 67 7.22 5.17 3.33
C THR A 67 6.33 4.23 4.12
N ALA A 68 5.01 4.44 4.12
CA ALA A 68 4.07 3.52 4.73
C ALA A 68 3.95 2.23 3.90
N THR A 69 3.83 1.11 4.60
CA THR A 69 3.62 -0.22 4.01
C THR A 69 2.20 -0.73 4.26
N SER A 70 1.48 -0.09 5.16
CA SER A 70 0.10 -0.40 5.49
C SER A 70 -0.63 0.83 5.98
N ASP A 71 -1.95 0.81 5.85
CA ASP A 71 -2.87 1.81 6.38
C ASP A 71 -4.20 1.12 6.69
N GLN A 72 -5.14 1.84 7.28
CA GLN A 72 -6.46 1.30 7.60
C GLN A 72 -7.48 2.41 7.81
N PHE A 73 -8.75 2.08 7.61
CA PHE A 73 -9.83 2.93 8.10
C PHE A 73 -10.85 2.09 8.87
N VAL A 74 -11.54 2.73 9.81
CA VAL A 74 -12.60 2.12 10.61
C VAL A 74 -13.92 2.72 10.17
N PHE A 75 -14.93 1.88 10.00
CA PHE A 75 -16.23 2.28 9.50
C PHE A 75 -17.37 1.49 10.16
N GLU A 76 -18.58 1.99 9.97
CA GLU A 76 -19.81 1.25 10.18
C GLU A 76 -20.66 1.28 8.91
N VAL A 77 -21.56 0.32 8.77
CA VAL A 77 -22.51 0.24 7.66
C VAL A 77 -23.90 0.04 8.21
N SER A 78 -24.88 0.76 7.67
CA SER A 78 -26.26 0.76 8.10
C SER A 78 -27.20 0.76 6.90
N ASN A 79 -28.35 0.10 7.03
CA ASN A 79 -29.49 0.27 6.11
C ASN A 79 -30.59 1.18 6.68
N GLY A 80 -30.28 1.91 7.76
CA GLY A 80 -31.24 2.74 8.51
C GLY A 80 -32.07 1.98 9.55
N LEU A 81 -32.09 0.64 9.53
CA LEU A 81 -32.79 -0.20 10.51
C LEU A 81 -31.80 -0.99 11.36
N GLU A 82 -30.81 -1.60 10.71
CA GLU A 82 -29.76 -2.40 11.31
C GLU A 82 -28.39 -1.83 10.95
N ALA A 83 -27.39 -2.05 11.80
CA ALA A 83 -26.04 -1.57 11.58
C ALA A 83 -24.98 -2.57 12.04
N LEU A 84 -23.91 -2.67 11.25
CA LEU A 84 -22.65 -3.32 11.64
C LEU A 84 -21.63 -2.24 11.98
N ARG A 85 -21.08 -2.29 13.19
CA ARG A 85 -20.24 -1.22 13.74
C ARG A 85 -18.80 -1.66 13.99
N GLY A 86 -17.88 -0.71 13.93
CA GLY A 86 -16.48 -0.92 14.28
C GLY A 86 -15.74 -1.88 13.34
N LEU A 87 -16.15 -1.92 12.07
CA LEU A 87 -15.50 -2.70 11.05
C LEU A 87 -14.18 -2.03 10.63
N GLU A 88 -13.17 -2.83 10.34
CA GLU A 88 -11.85 -2.36 9.95
C GLU A 88 -11.51 -2.84 8.54
N PHE A 89 -11.02 -1.92 7.71
CA PHE A 89 -10.51 -2.24 6.38
C PHE A 89 -9.00 -2.00 6.34
N LEU A 90 -8.24 -3.08 6.19
CA LEU A 90 -6.78 -3.04 6.12
C LEU A 90 -6.30 -2.83 4.68
N ILE A 91 -5.36 -1.90 4.50
CA ILE A 91 -4.78 -1.53 3.22
C ILE A 91 -3.30 -1.87 3.23
N ASN A 92 -2.87 -2.71 2.29
CA ASN A 92 -1.45 -2.95 2.04
C ASN A 92 -0.94 -1.95 1.00
N ILE A 93 0.07 -1.16 1.36
CA ILE A 93 0.68 -0.16 0.48
C ILE A 93 1.96 -0.75 -0.11
N VAL A 94 1.98 -0.86 -1.44
CA VAL A 94 3.18 -1.26 -2.19
C VAL A 94 3.85 0.00 -2.74
N PRO A 95 5.11 0.28 -2.38
CA PRO A 95 5.84 1.44 -2.85
C PRO A 95 6.09 1.33 -4.36
N TYR A 96 5.98 2.47 -5.03
CA TYR A 96 6.17 2.55 -6.48
C TYR A 96 7.63 2.35 -6.91
N SER A 97 8.59 2.81 -6.11
CA SER A 97 10.02 2.70 -6.38
C SER A 97 10.78 2.28 -5.14
N LEU A 98 11.83 1.47 -5.34
CA LEU A 98 12.77 1.12 -4.29
C LEU A 98 13.96 2.09 -4.38
N SER A 99 14.29 2.75 -3.27
CA SER A 99 15.48 3.58 -3.16
C SER A 99 16.67 2.71 -2.81
N MET A 100 17.80 2.89 -3.50
CA MET A 100 19.04 2.16 -3.26
C MET A 100 20.17 3.15 -2.99
N SER A 101 21.00 2.85 -2.00
CA SER A 101 22.25 3.54 -1.71
C SER A 101 23.43 2.60 -1.94
N VAL A 102 24.47 3.09 -2.61
CA VAL A 102 25.67 2.31 -2.93
C VAL A 102 26.89 3.04 -2.38
N GLN A 103 27.74 2.31 -1.67
CA GLN A 103 29.01 2.81 -1.17
C GLN A 103 30.19 2.29 -1.98
N ASN A 104 31.22 3.13 -2.09
CA ASN A 104 32.49 2.71 -2.68
C ASN A 104 33.21 1.75 -1.74
N PHE A 105 33.95 0.82 -2.32
CA PHE A 105 34.80 -0.10 -1.57
C PHE A 105 36.11 -0.35 -2.32
N THR A 106 37.12 -0.78 -1.58
CA THR A 106 38.41 -1.20 -2.10
C THR A 106 38.56 -2.72 -1.94
N VAL A 107 39.30 -3.30 -2.87
CA VAL A 107 39.74 -4.70 -2.85
C VAL A 107 41.24 -4.70 -3.09
N ILE A 108 41.98 -5.51 -2.33
CA ILE A 108 43.42 -5.70 -2.53
C ILE A 108 43.61 -6.56 -3.78
N GLU A 109 44.69 -6.35 -4.53
CA GLU A 109 45.02 -7.18 -5.69
C GLU A 109 45.04 -8.68 -5.33
N GLY A 110 44.39 -9.50 -6.18
CA GLY A 110 44.21 -10.94 -5.95
C GLY A 110 43.21 -11.30 -4.84
N GLY A 111 42.65 -10.32 -4.13
CA GLY A 111 41.66 -10.52 -3.08
C GLY A 111 40.22 -10.52 -3.59
N GLN A 112 39.28 -10.70 -2.65
CA GLN A 112 37.85 -10.64 -2.89
C GLN A 112 37.15 -9.85 -1.79
N LYS A 113 35.98 -9.26 -2.09
CA LYS A 113 35.12 -8.61 -1.11
C LYS A 113 33.66 -8.93 -1.39
N ALA A 114 32.96 -9.41 -0.36
CA ALA A 114 31.54 -9.69 -0.46
C ALA A 114 30.73 -8.41 -0.68
N LEU A 115 29.80 -8.43 -1.62
CA LEU A 115 28.81 -7.39 -1.84
C LEU A 115 27.70 -7.52 -0.79
N SER A 116 27.95 -6.95 0.40
CA SER A 116 27.02 -7.02 1.53
C SER A 116 26.05 -5.83 1.57
N THR A 117 25.10 -5.88 2.50
CA THR A 117 24.16 -4.78 2.79
C THR A 117 24.83 -3.49 3.27
N GLN A 118 26.12 -3.54 3.64
CA GLN A 118 26.93 -2.36 3.95
C GLN A 118 27.38 -1.61 2.68
N ILE A 119 27.50 -2.32 1.56
CA ILE A 119 27.93 -1.75 0.27
C ILE A 119 26.71 -1.37 -0.57
N ILE A 120 25.70 -2.25 -0.62
CA ILE A 120 24.45 -2.05 -1.37
C ILE A 120 23.30 -2.14 -0.38
N THR A 121 22.71 -0.99 -0.04
CA THR A 121 21.57 -0.90 0.87
C THR A 121 20.33 -0.52 0.08
N VAL A 122 19.24 -1.25 0.27
CA VAL A 122 17.94 -0.87 -0.29
C VAL A 122 17.10 -0.30 0.85
N ASP A 123 16.77 0.98 0.76
CA ASP A 123 16.01 1.70 1.76
C ASP A 123 14.52 1.42 1.56
N THR A 124 14.06 0.29 2.11
CA THR A 124 12.67 -0.13 2.03
C THR A 124 12.26 -0.76 3.34
N LYS A 125 11.11 -0.33 3.88
CA LYS A 125 10.47 -1.02 5.01
C LYS A 125 9.83 -2.36 4.61
N LEU A 126 9.70 -2.64 3.30
CA LEU A 126 9.25 -3.94 2.77
C LEU A 126 10.32 -5.04 2.86
N SER A 127 11.59 -4.66 3.00
CA SER A 127 12.75 -5.55 2.89
C SER A 127 12.82 -6.62 3.98
N GLN A 128 11.95 -6.58 5.00
CA GLN A 128 11.95 -7.61 6.05
C GLN A 128 11.44 -8.98 5.56
N ASN A 129 10.71 -9.07 4.44
CA ASN A 129 10.09 -10.33 4.00
C ASN A 129 10.10 -10.58 2.47
N GLN A 130 10.92 -9.86 1.69
CA GLN A 130 11.01 -10.07 0.24
C GLN A 130 12.46 -10.28 -0.21
N SER A 131 12.69 -11.32 -1.03
CA SER A 131 13.97 -11.56 -1.68
C SER A 131 14.21 -10.50 -2.77
N LEU A 132 15.25 -9.69 -2.58
CA LEU A 132 15.69 -8.70 -3.57
C LEU A 132 16.63 -9.37 -4.57
N VAL A 133 16.38 -9.16 -5.87
CA VAL A 133 17.24 -9.66 -6.95
C VAL A 133 17.95 -8.48 -7.59
N PHE A 134 19.28 -8.57 -7.67
CA PHE A 134 20.13 -7.56 -8.29
C PHE A 134 20.65 -8.08 -9.63
N SER A 135 20.62 -7.24 -10.67
CA SER A 135 21.21 -7.57 -11.97
C SER A 135 22.42 -6.69 -12.24
N VAL A 136 23.57 -7.30 -12.56
CA VAL A 136 24.76 -6.57 -13.00
C VAL A 136 24.55 -6.10 -14.43
N LYS A 137 24.45 -4.78 -14.64
CA LYS A 137 24.32 -4.20 -15.99
C LYS A 137 25.66 -4.06 -16.70
N HIS A 138 26.68 -3.67 -15.94
CA HIS A 138 28.04 -3.51 -16.44
C HIS A 138 28.99 -4.23 -15.48
N PRO A 139 29.66 -5.31 -15.91
CA PRO A 139 30.63 -5.99 -15.07
C PRO A 139 31.88 -5.13 -14.83
N PRO A 140 32.65 -5.40 -13.77
CA PRO A 140 33.90 -4.69 -13.51
C PRO A 140 34.93 -4.95 -14.63
N THR A 141 35.71 -3.93 -14.99
CA THR A 141 36.71 -4.00 -16.06
C THR A 141 37.90 -4.90 -15.74
N PHE A 142 38.33 -4.91 -14.46
CA PHE A 142 39.55 -5.60 -14.00
C PHE A 142 39.25 -6.66 -12.93
N GLY A 143 38.15 -7.41 -13.11
CA GLY A 143 37.74 -8.45 -12.17
C GLY A 143 36.42 -9.10 -12.61
N ARG A 144 35.77 -9.82 -11.70
CA ARG A 144 34.45 -10.40 -11.93
C ARG A 144 33.63 -10.41 -10.64
N ILE A 145 32.32 -10.47 -10.81
CA ILE A 145 31.37 -10.68 -9.71
C ILE A 145 31.00 -12.16 -9.73
N GLU A 146 31.10 -12.83 -8.59
CA GLU A 146 30.73 -14.22 -8.41
C GLU A 146 29.59 -14.30 -7.40
N ALA A 147 28.66 -15.24 -7.60
CA ALA A 147 27.68 -15.59 -6.58
C ALA A 147 28.30 -16.66 -5.68
N ASP A 148 28.14 -16.54 -4.36
CA ASP A 148 28.51 -17.61 -3.43
C ASP A 148 27.59 -18.83 -3.70
N ASN A 149 28.21 -20.00 -3.90
CA ASN A 149 27.51 -21.28 -4.09
C ASN A 149 26.96 -21.84 -2.78
#